data_AF-A0A644YDV0-F1
#
_entry.id   AF-A0A644YDV0-F1
#
_cell.length_a   1.000
_cell.length_b   1.000
_cell.length_c   1.000
_cell.angle_alpha   90.00
_cell.angle_beta   90.00
_cell.angle_gamma   90.00
#
_symmetry.space_group_name_H-M   'P 1'
#
loop_
_entity.id
_entity.type
_entity.pdbx_description
1 polymer ?
#
loop_
_entity_poly.entity_id
_entity_poly.type
_entity_poly.pdbx_seq_one_letter_code
_entity_poly.pdbx_strand_id
1 'polypeptide(L)'
;MRFQKKRMHLAALLLTLTALLSIPTLADSGPKPQLIVRMENGPEEPYYLDLLAEGDPDPKYLNDSLHWNYPEEERAALDPELLQALRSAVPEGWHACVAQGNQGWPIYAKLTGDDGVHPFRYVGVPDTYRVIVVTKSGESWVSEPLTRHALQCSALTSQGKANAILGFILAEPVWRFVVSIS
;
A
#
# COMPACT_ATOMS: atom_id res chain seq x y z
N MET A 1 -53.09 -37.65 5.47
CA MET A 1 -52.87 -36.45 6.32
C MET A 1 -51.55 -36.47 7.13
N ARG A 2 -51.18 -37.57 7.83
CA ARG A 2 -49.94 -37.64 8.66
C ARG A 2 -48.62 -37.50 7.87
N PHE A 3 -48.60 -37.98 6.63
CA PHE A 3 -47.41 -37.94 5.75
C PHE A 3 -47.08 -36.53 5.21
N GLN A 4 -48.11 -35.74 4.90
CA GLN A 4 -47.94 -34.34 4.47
C GLN A 4 -47.46 -33.43 5.60
N LYS A 5 -47.93 -33.65 6.84
CA LYS A 5 -47.43 -32.92 8.02
C LYS A 5 -45.94 -33.15 8.26
N LYS A 6 -45.43 -34.39 8.12
CA LYS A 6 -43.99 -34.69 8.24
C LYS A 6 -43.15 -33.98 7.18
N ARG A 7 -43.62 -33.90 5.93
CA ARG A 7 -42.95 -33.17 4.84
C ARG A 7 -42.92 -31.66 5.08
N MET A 8 -44.00 -31.09 5.61
CA MET A 8 -44.04 -29.67 6.01
C MET A 8 -43.08 -29.36 7.15
N HIS A 9 -43.01 -30.21 8.19
CA HIS A 9 -42.07 -30.01 9.29
C HIS A 9 -40.62 -30.15 8.82
N LEU A 10 -40.32 -31.09 7.90
CA LEU A 10 -38.99 -31.22 7.32
C LEU A 10 -38.61 -30.01 6.47
N ALA A 11 -39.53 -29.50 5.65
CA ALA A 11 -39.31 -28.30 4.84
C ALA A 11 -39.12 -27.05 5.72
N ALA A 12 -39.94 -26.89 6.76
CA ALA A 12 -39.79 -25.81 7.73
C ALA A 12 -38.44 -25.91 8.48
N LEU A 13 -38.05 -27.12 8.90
CA LEU A 13 -36.75 -27.35 9.54
C LEU A 13 -35.58 -27.01 8.60
N LEU A 14 -35.65 -27.42 7.33
CA LEU A 14 -34.61 -27.10 6.34
C LEU A 14 -34.48 -25.59 6.13
N LEU A 15 -35.60 -24.89 5.96
CA LEU A 15 -35.63 -23.43 5.78
C LEU A 15 -35.06 -22.70 7.01
N THR A 16 -35.41 -23.19 8.21
CA THR A 16 -34.89 -22.65 9.47
C THR A 16 -33.38 -22.90 9.58
N LEU A 17 -32.89 -24.09 9.19
CA LEU A 17 -31.46 -24.41 9.17
C LEU A 17 -30.70 -23.52 8.18
N THR A 18 -31.22 -23.31 6.97
CA THR A 18 -30.58 -22.43 5.97
C THR A 18 -30.54 -20.97 6.42
N ALA A 19 -31.56 -20.50 7.12
CA ALA A 19 -31.57 -19.15 7.70
C ALA A 19 -30.56 -19.02 8.85
N LEU A 20 -30.41 -20.05 9.68
CA LEU A 20 -29.45 -20.08 10.79
C LEU A 20 -27.99 -20.27 10.33
N LEU A 21 -27.77 -20.92 9.18
CA LEU A 21 -26.43 -21.16 8.60
C LEU A 21 -25.97 -20.03 7.68
N SER A 22 -26.82 -19.01 7.43
CA SER A 22 -26.46 -17.81 6.67
C SER A 22 -25.61 -16.89 7.54
N ILE A 23 -24.34 -17.24 7.75
CA ILE A 23 -23.37 -16.32 8.32
C ILE A 23 -23.01 -15.32 7.21
N PRO A 24 -23.23 -14.01 7.39
CA PRO A 24 -22.75 -13.04 6.42
C PRO A 24 -21.22 -13.13 6.36
N THR A 25 -20.69 -13.60 5.24
CA THR A 25 -19.26 -13.54 4.96
C THR A 25 -18.92 -12.12 4.58
N LEU A 26 -18.20 -11.41 5.45
CA LEU A 26 -17.66 -10.10 5.12
C LEU A 26 -16.47 -10.31 4.17
N ALA A 27 -16.71 -10.18 2.86
CA ALA A 27 -15.76 -10.55 1.82
C ALA A 27 -14.44 -9.74 1.84
N ASP A 28 -14.41 -8.60 2.55
CA ASP A 28 -13.23 -7.74 2.67
C ASP A 28 -12.42 -7.93 3.98
N SER A 29 -12.71 -8.97 4.76
CA SER A 29 -12.08 -9.20 6.08
C SER A 29 -10.73 -9.93 6.07
N GLY A 30 -10.17 -10.25 4.91
CA GLY A 30 -8.84 -10.84 4.83
C GLY A 30 -7.74 -9.83 5.17
N PRO A 31 -6.62 -10.25 5.79
CA PRO A 31 -5.48 -9.37 6.04
C PRO A 31 -4.99 -8.76 4.73
N LYS A 32 -4.92 -7.44 4.68
CA LYS A 32 -4.48 -6.69 3.50
C LYS A 32 -2.98 -6.43 3.55
N PRO A 33 -2.29 -6.34 2.40
CA PRO A 33 -0.91 -5.95 2.37
C PRO A 33 -0.68 -4.58 3.04
N GLN A 34 0.45 -4.45 3.72
CA GLN A 34 0.98 -3.22 4.27
C GLN A 34 2.51 -3.23 4.22
N LEU A 35 3.08 -2.14 3.74
CA LEU A 35 4.50 -1.83 3.79
C LEU A 35 4.67 -0.48 4.49
N ILE A 36 5.43 -0.45 5.58
CA ILE A 36 5.81 0.79 6.26
C ILE A 36 7.23 1.16 5.83
N VAL A 37 7.37 2.22 5.04
CA VAL A 37 8.67 2.78 4.71
C VAL A 37 9.03 3.83 5.76
N ARG A 38 10.18 3.69 6.43
CA ARG A 38 10.69 4.67 7.37
C ARG A 38 11.92 5.35 6.81
N MET A 39 11.93 6.68 6.87
CA MET A 39 13.06 7.52 6.49
C MET A 39 14.06 7.58 7.65
N GLU A 40 15.27 7.06 7.44
CA GLU A 40 16.40 7.26 8.37
C GLU A 40 17.20 8.49 7.94
N ASN A 41 17.43 9.43 8.88
CA ASN A 41 18.12 10.69 8.64
C ASN A 41 17.54 11.43 7.42
N GLY A 42 16.21 11.60 7.42
CA GLY A 42 15.49 12.23 6.31
C GLY A 42 15.87 13.69 6.10
N PRO A 43 15.52 14.25 4.93
CA PRO A 43 15.70 15.67 4.65
C PRO A 43 15.07 16.55 5.73
N GLU A 44 15.76 17.62 6.13
CA GLU A 44 15.21 18.66 7.02
C GLU A 44 14.24 19.62 6.28
N GLU A 45 14.04 19.38 4.99
CA GLU A 45 13.15 20.12 4.11
C GLU A 45 11.96 19.27 3.65
N PRO A 46 10.90 19.87 3.10
CA PRO A 46 9.80 19.11 2.50
C PRO A 46 10.31 18.17 1.39
N TYR A 47 9.76 16.96 1.37
CA TYR A 47 10.06 15.95 0.37
C TYR A 47 8.81 15.11 0.12
N TYR A 48 8.75 14.47 -1.05
CA TYR A 48 7.78 13.42 -1.35
C TYR A 48 8.47 12.07 -1.47
N LEU A 49 7.80 11.04 -0.96
CA LEU A 49 8.19 9.66 -1.05
C LEU A 49 7.06 8.84 -1.66
N ASP A 50 7.37 7.97 -2.60
CA ASP A 50 6.41 7.03 -3.15
C ASP A 50 7.04 5.63 -3.34
N LEU A 51 6.20 4.64 -3.54
CA LEU A 51 6.62 3.34 -4.06
C LEU A 51 6.57 3.36 -5.58
N LEU A 52 7.56 2.74 -6.19
CA LEU A 52 7.55 2.43 -7.61
C LEU A 52 7.18 0.96 -7.80
N ALA A 53 6.24 0.70 -8.71
CA ALA A 53 5.92 -0.64 -9.19
C ALA A 53 6.44 -0.83 -10.62
N GLU A 54 6.70 -2.08 -11.00
CA GLU A 54 7.19 -2.42 -12.33
C GLU A 54 6.13 -2.16 -13.42
N GLY A 55 6.62 -1.78 -14.60
CA GLY A 55 5.82 -1.47 -15.77
C GLY A 55 5.37 -0.01 -15.83
N ASP A 56 4.72 0.32 -16.93
CA ASP A 56 4.20 1.66 -17.18
C ASP A 56 2.87 1.90 -16.44
N PRO A 57 2.54 3.17 -16.13
CA PRO A 57 1.23 3.49 -15.58
C PRO A 57 0.15 3.25 -16.64
N ASP A 58 -0.95 2.61 -16.26
CA ASP A 58 -2.10 2.45 -17.16
C ASP A 58 -2.78 3.81 -17.38
N PRO A 59 -2.90 4.30 -18.63
CA PRO A 59 -3.54 5.59 -18.95
C PRO A 59 -4.94 5.75 -18.37
N LYS A 60 -5.68 4.64 -18.19
CA LYS A 60 -7.03 4.63 -17.64
C LYS A 60 -7.08 5.04 -16.17
N TYR A 61 -6.03 4.74 -15.40
CA TYR A 61 -5.97 4.93 -13.94
C TYR A 61 -5.01 6.05 -13.53
N LEU A 62 -4.59 6.88 -14.48
CA LEU A 62 -3.70 8.00 -14.21
C LEU A 62 -4.31 8.95 -13.19
N ASN A 63 -3.56 9.21 -12.12
CA ASN A 63 -3.94 10.04 -10.97
C ASN A 63 -5.08 9.49 -10.11
N ASP A 64 -5.67 8.32 -10.42
CA ASP A 64 -6.76 7.76 -9.61
C ASP A 64 -6.29 7.51 -8.18
N SER A 65 -5.09 6.97 -8.01
CA SER A 65 -4.51 6.77 -6.68
C SER A 65 -4.30 8.09 -5.95
N LEU A 66 -3.91 9.17 -6.62
CA LEU A 66 -3.79 10.48 -5.99
C LEU A 66 -5.17 10.99 -5.52
N HIS A 67 -6.21 10.84 -6.34
CA HIS A 67 -7.58 11.28 -6.02
C HIS A 67 -8.21 10.45 -4.90
N TRP A 68 -7.89 9.16 -4.81
CA TRP A 68 -8.38 8.30 -3.73
C TRP A 68 -7.70 8.58 -2.39
N ASN A 69 -6.43 8.99 -2.42
CA ASN A 69 -5.64 9.23 -1.21
C ASN A 69 -5.75 10.64 -0.66
N TYR A 70 -6.04 11.60 -1.53
CA TYR A 70 -6.13 13.01 -1.16
C TYR A 70 -7.52 13.57 -1.46
N PRO A 71 -8.26 14.04 -0.45
CA PRO A 71 -9.44 14.86 -0.70
C PRO A 71 -9.03 16.12 -1.47
N GLU A 72 -10.00 16.75 -2.14
CA GLU A 72 -9.73 17.84 -3.08
C GLU A 72 -8.90 18.99 -2.47
N GLU A 73 -9.20 19.39 -1.23
CA GLU A 73 -8.49 20.44 -0.52
C GLU A 73 -7.03 20.06 -0.19
N GLU A 74 -6.79 18.85 0.32
CA GLU A 74 -5.41 18.37 0.59
C GLU A 74 -4.63 18.19 -0.71
N ARG A 75 -5.27 17.72 -1.78
CA ARG A 75 -4.65 17.58 -3.11
C ARG A 75 -4.26 18.93 -3.68
N ALA A 76 -5.09 19.96 -3.50
CA ALA A 76 -4.78 21.32 -3.94
C ALA A 76 -3.65 21.97 -3.12
N ALA A 77 -3.40 21.49 -1.90
CA ALA A 77 -2.30 21.91 -1.05
C ALA A 77 -0.97 21.22 -1.38
N LEU A 78 -0.96 20.19 -2.23
CA LEU A 78 0.28 19.56 -2.69
C LEU A 78 1.09 20.55 -3.53
N ASP A 79 2.39 20.63 -3.25
CA ASP A 79 3.35 21.37 -4.06
C ASP A 79 3.42 20.76 -5.48
N PRO A 80 2.98 21.49 -6.52
CA PRO A 80 2.88 20.95 -7.87
C PRO A 80 4.25 20.77 -8.54
N GLU A 81 5.23 21.60 -8.19
CA GLU A 81 6.59 21.50 -8.72
C GLU A 81 7.27 20.26 -8.16
N LEU A 82 7.13 20.01 -6.84
CA LEU A 82 7.66 18.82 -6.20
C LEU A 82 6.98 17.53 -6.71
N LEU A 83 5.66 17.57 -6.95
CA LEU A 83 4.93 16.45 -7.54
C LEU A 83 5.40 16.14 -8.96
N GLN A 84 5.62 17.18 -9.77
CA GLN A 84 6.14 17.03 -11.13
C GLN A 84 7.59 16.51 -11.11
N ALA A 85 8.42 16.99 -10.19
CA ALA A 85 9.78 16.51 -10.00
C ALA A 85 9.80 15.02 -9.66
N LEU A 86 8.94 14.57 -8.74
CA LEU A 86 8.77 13.15 -8.42
C LEU A 86 8.41 12.32 -9.64
N ARG A 87 7.41 12.75 -10.43
CA ARG A 87 7.00 12.04 -11.66
C ARG A 87 8.12 11.97 -12.70
N SER A 88 8.95 13.01 -12.78
CA SER A 88 10.05 13.10 -13.75
C SER A 88 11.27 12.28 -13.34
N ALA A 89 11.43 12.00 -12.03
CA ALA A 89 12.52 11.20 -11.49
C ALA A 89 12.23 9.68 -11.52
N VAL A 90 11.04 9.27 -11.97
CA VAL A 90 10.69 7.85 -12.11
C VAL A 90 11.51 7.24 -13.26
N PRO A 91 12.25 6.14 -13.02
CA PRO A 91 13.02 5.46 -14.05
C PRO A 91 12.12 4.75 -15.07
N GLU A 92 12.64 4.56 -16.28
CA GLU A 92 11.96 3.81 -17.34
C GLU A 92 11.60 2.38 -16.89
N GLY A 93 10.39 1.93 -17.27
CA GLY A 93 9.87 0.62 -16.88
C GLY A 93 9.34 0.55 -15.44
N TRP A 94 9.16 1.70 -14.79
CA TRP A 94 8.53 1.82 -13.46
C TRP A 94 7.51 2.95 -13.46
N HIS A 95 6.58 2.89 -12.50
CA HIS A 95 5.62 3.96 -12.24
C HIS A 95 5.42 4.21 -10.74
N ALA A 96 5.17 5.45 -10.38
CA ALA A 96 4.88 5.88 -9.01
C ALA A 96 3.43 5.54 -8.62
N CYS A 97 3.27 4.72 -7.57
CA CYS A 97 1.99 4.11 -7.20
C CYS A 97 0.93 5.14 -6.80
N VAL A 98 1.31 6.18 -6.05
CA VAL A 98 0.38 7.23 -5.60
C VAL A 98 0.39 8.39 -6.58
N ALA A 99 1.58 8.85 -6.99
CA ALA A 99 1.72 10.07 -7.77
C ALA A 99 1.31 9.94 -9.24
N GLN A 100 1.47 8.76 -9.86
CA GLN A 100 1.03 8.50 -11.24
C GLN A 100 -0.23 7.65 -11.28
N GLY A 101 -0.43 6.77 -10.30
CA GLY A 101 -1.57 5.86 -10.23
C GLY A 101 -1.11 4.41 -10.35
N ASN A 102 -1.88 3.52 -9.74
CA ASN A 102 -1.64 2.08 -9.78
C ASN A 102 -2.59 1.42 -10.79
N GLN A 103 -2.22 0.27 -11.37
CA GLN A 103 -2.89 -0.42 -12.50
C GLN A 103 -4.31 -0.94 -12.20
N GLY A 104 -5.22 -0.08 -11.73
CA GLY A 104 -6.56 -0.41 -11.25
C GLY A 104 -6.60 -0.97 -9.83
N TRP A 105 -5.45 -1.21 -9.19
CA TRP A 105 -5.37 -1.75 -7.85
C TRP A 105 -5.30 -0.63 -6.80
N PRO A 106 -6.30 -0.47 -5.92
CA PRO A 106 -6.29 0.58 -4.92
C PRO A 106 -5.14 0.40 -3.93
N ILE A 107 -4.41 1.50 -3.70
CA ILE A 107 -3.36 1.63 -2.69
C ILE A 107 -3.69 2.82 -1.80
N TYR A 108 -3.54 2.67 -0.49
CA TYR A 108 -3.71 3.76 0.47
C TYR A 108 -2.37 4.21 1.05
N ALA A 109 -1.99 5.45 0.78
CA ALA A 109 -0.73 6.07 1.18
C ALA A 109 -0.76 7.59 0.97
N LYS A 110 0.14 8.31 1.65
CA LYS A 110 0.43 9.72 1.40
C LYS A 110 1.88 9.86 0.92
N LEU A 111 2.11 10.82 0.02
CA LEU A 111 3.44 11.23 -0.45
C LEU A 111 4.27 11.88 0.66
N THR A 112 3.60 12.49 1.65
CA THR A 112 4.19 13.04 2.87
C THR A 112 3.97 12.08 4.03
N GLY A 113 5.00 11.88 4.84
CA GLY A 113 4.96 10.97 5.98
C GLY A 113 5.01 11.72 7.29
N ASP A 114 4.42 11.13 8.32
CA ASP A 114 4.45 11.67 9.69
C ASP A 114 5.73 11.16 10.37
N ASP A 115 6.58 12.07 10.86
CA ASP A 115 7.87 11.75 11.47
C ASP A 115 8.73 10.79 10.64
N GLY A 116 8.72 10.96 9.31
CA GLY A 116 9.45 10.12 8.37
C GLY A 116 8.85 8.73 8.16
N VAL A 117 7.63 8.46 8.64
CA VAL A 117 6.93 7.18 8.47
C VAL A 117 5.89 7.29 7.36
N HIS A 118 6.01 6.41 6.37
CA HIS A 118 5.16 6.35 5.19
C HIS A 118 4.49 4.98 5.08
N PRO A 119 3.23 4.85 5.53
CA PRO A 119 2.48 3.62 5.41
C PRO A 119 1.82 3.48 4.03
N PHE A 120 2.08 2.36 3.36
CA PHE A 120 1.42 1.93 2.13
C PHE A 120 0.56 0.72 2.44
N ARG A 121 -0.72 0.74 2.07
CA ARG A 121 -1.70 -0.27 2.46
C ARG A 121 -2.58 -0.72 1.29
N TYR A 122 -3.21 -1.86 1.48
CA TYR A 122 -4.24 -2.44 0.61
C TYR A 122 -3.69 -3.25 -0.57
N VAL A 123 -4.59 -3.72 -1.44
CA VAL A 123 -4.26 -4.73 -2.48
C VAL A 123 -3.32 -4.21 -3.57
N GLY A 124 -3.18 -2.89 -3.69
CA GLY A 124 -2.27 -2.25 -4.63
C GLY A 124 -0.82 -2.14 -4.14
N VAL A 125 -0.48 -2.55 -2.92
CA VAL A 125 0.92 -2.53 -2.46
C VAL A 125 1.72 -3.56 -3.26
N PRO A 126 2.72 -3.13 -4.07
CA PRO A 126 3.45 -4.05 -4.93
C PRO A 126 4.25 -5.10 -4.15
N ASP A 127 4.45 -6.26 -4.76
CA ASP A 127 5.34 -7.31 -4.23
C ASP A 127 6.81 -6.95 -4.49
N THR A 128 7.14 -6.56 -5.73
CA THR A 128 8.44 -6.00 -6.09
C THR A 128 8.32 -4.49 -6.24
N TYR A 129 9.16 -3.74 -5.53
CA TYR A 129 9.04 -2.29 -5.45
C TYR A 129 10.40 -1.60 -5.39
N ARG A 130 10.43 -0.33 -5.77
CA ARG A 130 11.50 0.60 -5.37
C ARG A 130 10.91 1.70 -4.49
N VAL A 131 11.75 2.36 -3.72
CA VAL A 131 11.39 3.60 -3.00
C VAL A 131 12.00 4.77 -3.76
N ILE A 132 11.18 5.74 -4.12
CA ILE A 132 11.63 7.02 -4.68
C ILE A 132 11.45 8.11 -3.63
N VAL A 133 12.41 9.02 -3.56
CA VAL A 133 12.29 10.24 -2.76
C VAL A 133 12.75 11.42 -3.60
N VAL A 134 12.01 12.52 -3.53
CA VAL A 134 12.39 13.80 -4.14
C VAL A 134 12.21 14.91 -3.11
N THR A 135 13.23 15.74 -2.94
CA THR A 135 13.25 16.88 -2.02
C THR A 135 12.86 18.17 -2.73
N LYS A 136 12.43 19.17 -1.96
CA LYS A 136 12.09 20.49 -2.49
C LYS A 136 13.26 21.21 -3.16
N SER A 137 14.50 20.98 -2.69
CA SER A 137 15.71 21.51 -3.33
C SER A 137 16.07 20.85 -4.67
N GLY A 138 15.38 19.76 -5.04
CA GLY A 138 15.57 19.05 -6.31
C GLY A 138 16.51 17.84 -6.22
N GLU A 139 16.95 17.45 -5.02
CA GLU A 139 17.62 16.16 -4.83
C GLU A 139 16.61 15.03 -5.04
N SER A 140 17.01 13.98 -5.75
CA SER A 140 16.19 12.79 -5.92
C SER A 140 17.03 11.54 -5.88
N TRP A 141 16.44 10.47 -5.36
CA TRP A 141 17.05 9.16 -5.39
C TRP A 141 16.00 8.06 -5.46
N VAL A 142 16.41 6.94 -6.03
CA VAL A 142 15.59 5.74 -6.20
C VAL A 142 16.39 4.57 -5.66
N SER A 143 15.76 3.73 -4.83
CA SER A 143 16.41 2.52 -4.35
C SER A 143 16.59 1.47 -5.45
N GLU A 144 17.45 0.48 -5.17
CA GLU A 144 17.37 -0.79 -5.89
C GLU A 144 16.01 -1.48 -5.70
N PRO A 145 15.61 -2.40 -6.59
CA PRO A 145 14.40 -3.20 -6.40
C PRO A 145 14.46 -4.03 -5.12
N LEU A 146 13.37 -4.04 -4.39
CA LEU A 146 13.15 -4.85 -3.20
C LEU A 146 11.93 -5.74 -3.40
N THR A 147 11.90 -6.87 -2.70
CA THR A 147 10.75 -7.77 -2.70
C THR A 147 10.17 -7.90 -1.30
N ARG A 148 8.86 -7.75 -1.20
CA ARG A 148 8.10 -7.97 0.01
C ARG A 148 7.78 -9.46 0.15
N HIS A 149 8.19 -10.06 1.28
CA HIS A 149 7.98 -11.48 1.56
C HIS A 149 6.82 -11.77 2.53
N ALA A 150 6.17 -10.73 3.06
CA ALA A 150 5.07 -10.86 4.01
C ALA A 150 3.96 -9.84 3.72
N LEU A 151 2.72 -10.13 4.15
CA LEU A 151 1.63 -9.16 4.03
C LEU A 151 1.86 -7.91 4.87
N GLN A 152 2.60 -8.01 5.98
CA GLN A 152 2.96 -6.88 6.83
C GLN A 152 4.49 -6.82 6.88
N CYS A 153 5.07 -5.70 6.49
CA CYS A 153 6.52 -5.53 6.48
C CYS A 153 6.93 -4.06 6.63
N SER A 154 8.22 -3.83 6.84
CA SER A 154 8.81 -2.51 6.89
C SER A 154 10.07 -2.42 6.04
N ALA A 155 10.42 -1.21 5.63
CA ALA A 155 11.69 -0.92 4.99
C ALA A 155 12.28 0.34 5.60
N LEU A 156 13.61 0.40 5.69
CA LEU A 156 14.32 1.63 6.01
C LEU A 156 14.90 2.18 4.73
N THR A 157 14.82 3.49 4.56
CA THR A 157 15.43 4.19 3.43
C THR A 157 16.21 5.40 3.91
N SER A 158 17.34 5.65 3.27
CA SER A 158 18.23 6.80 3.48
C SER A 158 18.93 7.07 2.15
N GLN A 159 19.04 8.33 1.70
CA GLN A 159 19.76 8.76 0.48
C GLN A 159 20.21 7.64 -0.48
N GLY A 160 19.30 7.18 -1.36
CA GLY A 160 19.56 6.19 -2.41
C GLY A 160 19.68 4.74 -1.97
N LYS A 161 19.59 4.44 -0.68
CA LYS A 161 19.65 3.09 -0.12
C LYS A 161 18.34 2.79 0.60
N ALA A 162 17.60 1.80 0.11
CA ALA A 162 16.52 1.19 0.86
C ALA A 162 16.88 -0.26 1.18
N ASN A 163 16.59 -0.68 2.40
CA ASN A 163 16.77 -2.04 2.87
C ASN A 163 15.44 -2.54 3.41
N ALA A 164 14.97 -3.68 2.89
CA ALA A 164 13.82 -4.36 3.44
C ALA A 164 14.18 -4.89 4.83
N ILE A 165 13.31 -4.64 5.81
CA ILE A 165 13.39 -5.25 7.12
C ILE A 165 12.24 -6.25 7.23
N LEU A 166 12.59 -7.51 7.44
CA LEU A 166 11.60 -8.55 7.72
C LEU A 166 11.04 -8.31 9.14
N GLY A 167 9.99 -7.49 9.24
CA GLY A 167 9.39 -7.09 10.51
C GLY A 167 7.94 -7.54 10.63
N PHE A 168 7.71 -8.62 11.40
CA PHE A 168 6.45 -8.82 12.12
C PHE A 168 6.37 -7.74 13.22
N ILE A 169 5.83 -6.56 12.91
CA ILE A 169 5.58 -5.55 13.95
C ILE A 169 4.20 -5.82 14.56
N LEU A 170 4.16 -6.74 15.53
CA LEU A 170 3.22 -6.67 16.64
C LEU A 170 4.05 -6.35 17.89
N ALA A 171 4.01 -5.09 18.30
CA ALA A 171 4.65 -4.49 19.48
C ALA A 171 6.19 -4.51 19.51
N GLU A 172 6.80 -3.36 19.81
CA GLU A 172 8.20 -3.28 20.23
C GLU A 172 8.44 -4.18 21.46
N PRO A 173 9.61 -4.84 21.62
CA PRO A 173 10.93 -4.20 21.58
C PRO A 173 12.11 -4.96 20.90
N VAL A 174 13.10 -4.17 20.49
CA VAL A 174 14.56 -4.42 20.53
C VAL A 174 15.04 -5.79 20.04
N TRP A 175 15.29 -5.97 18.74
CA TRP A 175 16.46 -6.69 18.18
C TRP A 175 16.60 -6.34 16.68
N ARG A 176 17.64 -5.58 16.32
CA ARG A 176 17.99 -5.23 14.93
C ARG A 176 18.87 -6.33 14.36
N PHE A 177 18.28 -7.39 13.81
CA PHE A 177 19.01 -8.31 12.93
C PHE A 177 18.89 -7.79 11.50
N VAL A 178 19.92 -7.07 11.05
CA VAL A 178 20.13 -6.83 9.61
C VAL A 178 20.62 -8.14 9.03
N VAL A 179 19.73 -8.92 8.41
CA VAL A 179 20.16 -10.05 7.58
C VAL A 179 20.42 -9.49 6.19
N SER A 180 21.70 -9.32 5.87
CA SER A 180 22.14 -9.11 4.50
C SER A 180 22.11 -10.47 3.79
N ILE A 181 21.33 -10.59 2.72
CA ILE A 181 21.40 -11.72 1.81
C ILE A 181 22.17 -11.19 0.59
N SER A 182 23.38 -11.72 0.40
CA SER A 182 24.23 -11.50 -0.79
C SER A 182 23.87 -12.47 -1.91
#